data_AF-A0AAU7C3W5-F1
#
_entry.id   AF-A0AAU7C3W5-F1
#
_cell.length_a   1.000
_cell.length_b   1.000
_cell.length_c   1.000
_cell.angle_alpha   90.00
_cell.angle_beta   90.00
_cell.angle_gamma   90.00
#
_symmetry.space_group_name_H-M   'P 1'
#
loop_
_entity.id
_entity.type
_entity.pdbx_description
1 polymer ?
#
loop_
_entity_poly.entity_id
_entity_poly.type
_entity_poly.pdbx_seq_one_letter_code
_entity_poly.pdbx_strand_id
1 'polypeptide(L)' 'METRIFFNPGDSIANIHDYNEAVRKGQIFKKERKIDDLVIAKGPDDEEYAIFYAKDALPADHAKAQPYDVKEHL' A
#
# COMPACT_ATOMS: atom_id res chain seq x y z
N MET A 1 9.91 13.88 -5.58
CA MET A 1 9.74 14.06 -7.04
C MET A 1 8.29 13.68 -7.37
N GLU A 2 7.57 14.52 -8.12
CA GLU A 2 6.21 14.21 -8.58
C GLU A 2 6.27 13.40 -9.88
N THR A 3 5.85 12.14 -9.84
CA THR A 3 5.78 11.28 -11.02
C THR A 3 4.45 11.52 -11.74
N ARG A 4 4.49 12.24 -12.87
CA ARG A 4 3.31 12.49 -13.70
C ARG A 4 3.20 11.38 -14.75
N ILE A 5 2.18 10.53 -14.60
CA ILE A 5 1.89 9.41 -15.52
C ILE A 5 0.93 9.93 -16.60
N PHE A 6 1.38 9.91 -17.86
CA PHE A 6 0.53 10.26 -19.00
C PHE A 6 -0.21 9.03 -19.50
N PHE A 7 -1.54 9.11 -19.47
CA PHE A 7 -2.42 8.13 -20.13
C PHE A 7 -2.76 8.67 -21.51
N ASN A 8 -2.44 7.91 -22.55
CA ASN A 8 -2.88 8.22 -23.90
C ASN A 8 -4.30 7.66 -24.07
N PRO A 9 -5.34 8.49 -24.27
CA PRO A 9 -6.71 7.99 -24.46
C PRO A 9 -6.86 7.12 -25.72
N GLY A 10 -5.93 7.20 -26.68
CA GLY A 10 -5.88 6.31 -27.85
C GLY A 10 -5.52 4.86 -27.50
N ASP A 11 -4.76 4.62 -26.42
CA ASP A 11 -4.41 3.27 -25.95
C ASP A 11 -5.61 2.54 -25.33
N SER A 12 -6.67 3.27 -24.92
CA SER A 12 -7.91 2.67 -24.42
C SER A 12 -8.88 2.26 -25.53
N ILE A 13 -8.73 2.80 -26.75
CA ILE A 13 -9.65 2.59 -27.88
C ILE A 13 -9.17 1.45 -28.77
N ALA A 14 -7.86 1.37 -29.00
CA ALA A 14 -7.27 0.19 -29.60
C ALA A 14 -7.10 -0.84 -28.48
N ASN A 15 -7.73 -2.01 -28.60
CA ASN A 15 -7.70 -3.09 -27.59
C ASN A 15 -6.29 -3.73 -27.38
N ILE A 16 -5.24 -2.99 -27.72
CA ILE A 16 -3.83 -3.24 -27.39
C ILE A 16 -3.63 -2.92 -25.93
N HIS A 17 -4.10 -3.82 -25.08
CA HIS A 17 -3.70 -3.84 -23.69
C HIS A 17 -2.19 -4.06 -23.62
N ASP A 18 -1.41 -2.98 -23.51
CA ASP A 18 -0.01 -3.11 -23.10
C ASP A 18 0.04 -3.38 -21.58
N TYR A 19 -0.51 -4.53 -21.19
CA TYR A 19 -0.44 -5.05 -19.82
C TYR A 19 1.02 -5.09 -19.36
N ASN A 20 1.96 -5.33 -20.29
CA ASN A 20 3.38 -5.33 -19.99
C ASN A 20 3.86 -3.93 -19.59
N GLU A 21 3.40 -2.87 -20.26
CA GLU A 21 3.74 -1.51 -19.88
C GLU A 21 3.11 -1.10 -18.54
N ALA A 22 1.86 -1.48 -18.27
CA ALA A 22 1.22 -1.26 -16.97
C ALA A 22 1.96 -1.97 -15.83
N VAL A 23 2.34 -3.25 -16.03
CA VAL A 23 3.15 -4.02 -15.08
C VAL A 23 4.52 -3.39 -14.90
N ARG A 24 5.19 -2.98 -15.99
CA ARG A 24 6.49 -2.30 -15.95
C ARG A 24 6.42 -1.01 -15.16
N LYS A 25 5.40 -0.17 -15.40
CA LYS A 25 5.16 1.07 -14.66
C LYS A 25 4.92 0.79 -13.17
N GLY A 26 4.14 -0.24 -12.85
CA GLY A 26 3.92 -0.69 -11.46
C GLY A 26 5.20 -1.15 -10.77
N GLN A 27 6.05 -1.90 -11.46
CA GLN A 27 7.34 -2.36 -10.91
C GLN A 27 8.34 -1.21 -10.71
N ILE A 28 8.41 -0.25 -11.63
CA ILE A 28 9.26 0.95 -11.48
C ILE A 28 8.79 1.75 -10.26
N PHE A 29 7.48 1.99 -10.14
CA PHE A 29 6.91 2.67 -8.98
C PHE A 29 7.19 1.94 -7.66
N LYS A 30 7.10 0.60 -7.66
CA LYS A 30 7.46 -0.25 -6.50
C LYS A 30 8.94 -0.11 -6.13
N LYS A 31 9.85 -0.06 -7.11
CA LYS A 31 11.30 0.01 -6.89
C LYS A 31 11.76 1.39 -6.41
N GLU A 32 11.16 2.46 -6.91
CA GLU A 32 11.53 3.84 -6.55
C GLU A 32 11.06 4.22 -5.14
N ARG A 33 10.07 3.51 -4.60
CA ARG A 33 9.63 3.70 -3.22
C ARG A 33 10.28 2.66 -2.31
N LYS A 34 10.91 3.12 -1.22
CA LYS A 34 11.03 2.28 -0.04
C LYS A 34 9.60 2.09 0.49
N ILE A 35 9.02 0.94 0.19
CA ILE A 35 7.75 0.56 0.83
C ILE A 35 8.12 0.31 2.27
N ASP A 36 7.59 1.15 3.16
CA ASP A 36 7.69 0.89 4.59
C ASP A 36 6.87 -0.38 4.91
N ASP A 37 7.37 -1.21 5.81
CA ASP A 37 6.73 -2.49 6.15
C ASP A 37 5.27 -2.26 6.52
N LEU A 38 4.38 -3.08 5.96
CA LEU A 38 2.95 -3.02 6.26
C LEU A 38 2.61 -4.06 7.32
N VAL A 39 1.69 -3.72 8.22
CA VAL A 39 1.19 -4.62 9.25
C VAL A 39 -0.32 -4.73 9.18
N ILE A 40 -0.82 -5.95 9.25
CA ILE A 40 -2.24 -6.22 9.45
C ILE A 40 -2.48 -6.30 10.96
N ALA A 41 -3.25 -5.37 11.48
CA ALA A 41 -3.61 -5.31 12.88
C ALA A 41 -5.09 -5.65 13.05
N LYS A 42 -5.39 -6.48 14.04
CA LYS A 42 -6.76 -6.87 14.38
C LYS A 42 -7.16 -6.27 15.71
N GLY A 43 -8.39 -5.77 15.75
CA GLY A 43 -9.02 -5.34 16.99
C GLY A 43 -9.28 -6.53 17.92
N PRO A 44 -9.50 -6.27 19.22
CA PRO A 44 -9.72 -7.33 20.22
C PRO A 44 -10.93 -8.23 19.91
N ASP A 45 -11.91 -7.72 19.17
CA ASP A 45 -13.14 -8.45 18.83
C ASP A 45 -13.02 -9.30 17.55
N ASP A 46 -11.85 -9.32 16.88
CA ASP A 46 -11.56 -10.12 15.67
C ASP A 46 -12.46 -9.83 14.43
N GLU A 47 -13.43 -8.92 14.56
CA GLU A 47 -14.41 -8.55 13.51
C GLU A 47 -13.84 -7.59 12.46
N GLU A 48 -12.87 -6.74 12.83
CA GLU A 48 -12.28 -5.73 11.94
C GLU A 48 -10.76 -5.89 11.83
N TYR A 49 -10.26 -5.81 10.60
CA TYR A 49 -8.84 -5.73 10.30
C TYR A 49 -8.50 -4.36 9.72
N ALA A 50 -7.39 -3.79 10.17
CA ALA A 50 -6.86 -2.54 9.66
C ALA A 50 -5.42 -2.74 9.19
N ILE A 51 -5.03 -2.00 8.15
CA ILE A 51 -3.70 -2.04 7.55
C ILE A 51 -2.98 -0.76 7.93
N PHE A 52 -1.82 -0.88 8.58
CA PHE A 52 -0.98 0.24 8.99
C PHE A 52 0.43 0.09 8.42
N TYR A 53 1.19 1.19 8.38
CA TYR A 53 2.65 1.10 8.21
C TYR A 53 3.30 0.86 9.57
N ALA A 54 4.28 -0.04 9.63
CA ALA A 54 4.99 -0.41 10.85
C ALA A 54 5.68 0.80 11.52
N LYS A 55 6.17 1.75 10.72
CA LYS A 55 6.80 2.98 11.23
C LYS A 55 5.84 3.92 11.98
N ASP A 56 4.55 3.77 11.76
CA ASP A 56 3.51 4.62 12.38
C ASP A 56 3.02 4.02 13.72
N ALA A 57 3.64 2.92 14.18
CA ALA A 57 3.33 2.31 15.47
C ALA A 57 3.61 3.31 16.61
N LEU A 58 2.58 3.59 17.40
CA LEU A 58 2.69 4.41 18.61
C LEU A 58 3.07 3.53 19.81
N PRO A 59 3.82 4.06 20.80
CA PRO A 59 4.10 3.35 22.05
C PRO A 59 2.81 2.96 22.79
N ALA A 60 2.84 1.84 23.52
CA ALA A 60 1.68 1.32 24.26
C ALA A 60 1.11 2.32 25.29
N ASP A 61 1.95 3.20 25.86
CA ASP A 61 1.56 4.21 26.85
C ASP A 61 0.94 5.48 26.24
N HIS A 62 0.69 5.51 24.93
CA HIS A 62 0.13 6.69 24.29
C HIS A 62 -1.37 6.83 24.62
N ALA A 63 -1.80 8.00 25.09
CA ALA A 63 -3.17 8.26 25.58
C ALA A 63 -4.31 8.04 24.56
N LYS A 64 -4.00 7.75 23.29
CA LYS A 64 -4.95 7.45 22.21
C LYS A 64 -4.67 6.11 21.52
N ALA A 65 -3.76 5.30 22.06
CA ALA A 65 -3.47 3.99 21.51
C ALA A 65 -4.62 3.03 21.85
N GLN A 66 -5.27 2.50 20.82
CA GLN A 66 -6.11 1.31 20.95
C GLN A 66 -5.21 0.09 20.75
N PRO A 67 -5.32 -0.96 21.59
CA PRO A 67 -4.52 -2.16 21.44
C PRO A 67 -4.98 -2.91 20.18
N TYR A 68 -4.04 -3.15 19.27
CA TYR A 68 -4.23 -4.02 18.12
C TYR A 68 -3.18 -5.12 18.16
N ASP A 69 -3.58 -6.34 17.82
CA ASP A 69 -2.66 -7.46 17.65
C ASP A 69 -2.17 -7.53 16.20
N VAL A 70 -0.85 -7.49 16.01
CA VAL A 70 -0.24 -7.65 14.69
C VAL A 70 -0.23 -9.12 14.31
N LYS A 71 -0.95 -9.47 13.23
CA LYS A 71 -1.03 -10.86 12.73
C LYS A 71 0.05 -11.17 11.70
N GLU A 72 0.41 -10.21 10.87
CA GLU A 72 1.29 -10.44 9.73
C GLU A 72 2.07 -9.16 9.38
N HIS A 73 3.32 -9.34 8.94
CA HIS A 73 4.17 -8.31 8.37
C HIS A 73 4.32 -8.58 6.87
N LEU A 74 4.14 -7.54 6.05
CA LEU A 74 4.09 -7.60 4.59
C LEU A 74 5.19 -6.75 3.94
#